data_AF-A0A9R1T676-F1
#
_entry.id   AF-A0A9R1T676-F1
#
_cell.length_a   1.000
_cell.length_b   1.000
_cell.length_c   1.000
_cell.angle_alpha   90.00
_cell.angle_beta   90.00
_cell.angle_gamma   90.00
#
_symmetry.space_group_name_H-M   'P 1'
#
loop_
_entity.id
_entity.type
_entity.pdbx_description
1 polymer ?
#
loop_
_entity_poly.entity_id
_entity_poly.type
_entity_poly.pdbx_seq_one_letter_code
_entity_poly.pdbx_strand_id
1 'polypeptide(L)'
;MRILAGHYPILVEVSIYLFALDSTTIAEETRQKRYLVFPTPGTFAATKVQVIAGLGLPMDVDVSTIIGYVVKFNYALPYNASYLTDPYVRYERSIDGFQKEISEESNQQGSSLGSISRWDIYRMIESSLDALGSGRSCLLRLICEAAALPFSKYPAISPHLIHLLLTPSSTPESYENPEEQEYHAAELLGRKIPEACNHLFKECSENIIDYFTDIVND
;
A
#
# COMPACT_ATOMS: atom_id res chain seq x y z
N MET A 1 -29.41 -4.50 42.47
CA MET A 1 -29.85 -3.31 41.71
C MET A 1 -29.55 -3.59 40.25
N ARG A 2 -30.58 -3.79 39.43
CA ARG A 2 -30.45 -4.22 38.03
C ARG A 2 -29.90 -3.06 37.20
N ILE A 3 -28.76 -3.26 36.56
CA ILE A 3 -28.25 -2.38 35.51
C ILE A 3 -29.08 -2.68 34.26
N LEU A 4 -30.12 -1.88 34.02
CA LEU A 4 -30.82 -1.86 32.75
C LEU A 4 -30.10 -0.85 31.86
N ALA A 5 -29.11 -1.34 31.12
CA ALA A 5 -28.50 -0.60 30.00
C ALA A 5 -29.55 -0.52 28.88
N GLY A 6 -30.31 0.57 28.87
CA GLY A 6 -31.13 0.95 27.73
C GLY A 6 -30.22 1.16 26.53
N HIS A 7 -30.30 0.24 25.56
CA HIS A 7 -29.65 0.35 24.26
C HIS A 7 -30.27 1.51 23.50
N TYR A 8 -29.72 2.71 23.65
CA TYR A 8 -29.90 3.78 22.67
C TYR A 8 -28.65 3.80 21.79
N PRO A 9 -28.74 3.42 20.50
CA PRO A 9 -27.63 3.60 19.58
C PRO A 9 -27.41 5.10 19.40
N ILE A 10 -26.23 5.59 19.80
CA ILE A 10 -25.78 6.94 19.48
C ILE A 10 -25.51 6.95 17.97
N LEU A 11 -26.50 7.36 17.19
CA LEU A 11 -26.36 7.57 15.75
C LEU A 11 -25.46 8.80 15.54
N VAL A 12 -24.19 8.56 15.24
CA VAL A 12 -23.29 9.58 14.70
C VAL A 12 -23.52 9.63 13.19
N GLU A 13 -24.40 10.52 12.73
CA GLU A 13 -24.50 10.80 11.30
C GLU A 13 -23.29 11.62 10.86
N VAL A 14 -22.37 10.98 10.14
CA VAL A 14 -21.30 11.66 9.42
C VAL A 14 -21.78 11.91 8.00
N SER A 15 -22.44 13.05 7.78
CA SER A 15 -22.84 13.48 6.44
C SER A 15 -21.63 14.05 5.69
N ILE A 16 -20.95 13.22 4.89
CA ILE A 16 -19.88 13.68 3.98
C ILE A 16 -20.55 14.24 2.73
N TYR A 17 -20.71 15.57 2.68
CA TYR A 17 -21.07 16.25 1.44
C TYR A 17 -19.85 16.40 0.53
N LEU A 18 -19.73 15.52 -0.47
CA LEU A 18 -18.79 15.69 -1.58
C LEU A 18 -19.38 16.73 -2.55
N PHE A 19 -19.07 18.00 -2.32
CA PHE A 19 -19.30 19.04 -3.32
C PHE A 19 -18.25 18.89 -4.43
N ALA A 20 -18.57 18.10 -5.47
CA ALA A 20 -17.88 18.19 -6.74
C ALA A 20 -18.30 19.50 -7.42
N LEU A 21 -17.50 20.55 -7.26
CA LEU A 21 -17.57 21.72 -8.13
C LEU A 21 -16.97 21.32 -9.47
N ASP A 22 -17.81 20.79 -10.37
CA ASP A 22 -17.46 20.66 -11.77
C ASP A 22 -17.42 22.06 -12.38
N SER A 23 -16.24 22.52 -12.76
CA SER A 23 -16.05 23.70 -13.58
C SER A 23 -15.39 23.26 -14.87
N THR A 24 -16.24 23.10 -15.87
CA THR A 24 -15.88 22.83 -17.25
C THR A 24 -14.93 23.88 -17.80
N THR A 25 -13.91 23.37 -18.52
CA THR A 25 -13.13 24.01 -19.59
C THR A 25 -12.21 25.17 -19.24
N ILE A 26 -10.92 24.86 -19.07
CA ILE A 26 -9.81 25.74 -19.50
C ILE A 26 -8.86 24.87 -20.32
N ALA A 27 -8.56 25.32 -21.54
CA ALA A 27 -7.60 24.70 -22.44
C ALA A 27 -6.23 24.55 -21.75
N GLU A 28 -5.74 23.31 -21.59
CA GLU A 28 -4.41 23.06 -21.08
C GLU A 28 -3.36 23.27 -22.18
N GLU A 29 -2.77 24.47 -22.22
CA GLU A 29 -1.33 24.53 -22.48
C GLU A 29 -0.66 23.55 -21.51
N THR A 30 0.24 22.71 -22.02
CA THR A 30 1.04 21.78 -21.22
C THR A 30 2.04 22.56 -20.34
N ARG A 31 1.53 23.26 -19.33
CA ARG A 31 2.32 23.85 -18.27
C ARG A 31 2.79 22.71 -17.39
N GLN A 32 4.08 22.39 -17.49
CA GLN A 32 4.71 21.40 -16.60
C GLN A 32 4.34 21.70 -15.14
N LYS A 33 3.84 20.68 -14.44
CA LYS A 33 3.50 20.75 -13.02
C LYS A 33 4.77 21.14 -12.25
N ARG A 34 4.84 22.41 -11.81
CA ARG A 34 5.94 22.87 -10.95
C ARG A 34 5.63 22.41 -9.54
N TYR A 35 6.54 21.65 -8.97
CA TYR A 35 6.48 21.36 -7.54
C TYR A 35 6.70 22.66 -6.76
N LEU A 36 5.83 22.92 -5.78
CA LEU A 36 5.96 24.11 -4.95
C LEU A 36 7.11 23.87 -3.97
N VAL A 37 8.25 24.54 -4.18
CA VAL A 37 9.32 24.58 -3.17
C VAL A 37 8.88 25.56 -2.09
N PHE A 38 8.84 25.08 -0.84
CA PHE A 38 8.50 25.93 0.30
C PHE A 38 9.69 26.81 0.69
N PRO A 39 9.46 28.02 1.26
CA PRO A 39 10.54 28.90 1.65
C PRO A 39 11.50 28.23 2.63
N THR A 40 12.76 28.65 2.61
CA THR A 40 13.78 28.10 3.51
C THR A 40 13.39 28.33 4.96
N PRO A 41 13.51 27.31 5.84
CA PRO A 41 13.17 27.46 7.24
C PRO A 41 14.05 28.57 7.86
N GLY A 42 13.40 29.52 8.54
CA GLY A 42 14.11 30.58 9.26
C GLY A 42 14.69 30.07 10.57
N THR A 43 15.61 30.82 11.18
CA THR A 43 16.25 30.49 12.46
C THR A 43 15.29 30.28 13.63
N PHE A 44 14.03 30.76 13.51
CA PHE A 44 13.03 30.72 14.56
C PHE A 44 11.80 29.85 14.23
N ALA A 45 11.67 29.35 12.98
CA ALA A 45 10.53 28.53 12.58
C ALA A 45 10.84 27.65 11.36
N ALA A 46 10.64 26.34 11.51
CA ALA A 46 10.71 25.39 10.40
C ALA A 46 9.45 25.47 9.52
N THR A 47 9.61 25.29 8.20
CA THR A 47 8.49 25.11 7.28
C THR A 47 7.90 23.71 7.46
N LYS A 48 6.79 23.62 8.19
CA LYS A 48 6.08 22.36 8.45
C LYS A 48 4.59 22.50 8.19
N VAL A 49 3.98 21.44 7.67
CA VAL A 49 2.52 21.26 7.71
C VAL A 49 2.21 20.49 8.99
N GLN A 50 1.25 20.98 9.77
CA GLN A 50 0.79 20.29 10.97
C GLN A 50 -0.68 19.94 10.81
N VAL A 51 -0.99 18.65 10.87
CA VAL A 51 -2.37 18.15 10.92
C VAL A 51 -2.64 17.75 12.36
N ILE A 52 -3.71 18.31 12.95
CA ILE A 52 -4.09 18.06 14.33
C ILE A 52 -5.47 17.44 14.33
N ALA A 53 -5.59 16.23 14.87
CA ALA A 53 -6.85 15.55 15.08
C ALA A 53 -7.14 15.52 16.59
N GLY A 54 -8.27 16.07 17.00
CA GLY A 54 -8.73 16.05 18.39
C GLY A 54 -10.03 15.28 18.50
N LEU A 55 -10.12 14.36 19.46
CA LEU A 55 -11.35 13.67 19.83
C LEU A 55 -11.69 14.03 21.28
N GLY A 56 -12.86 14.63 21.52
CA GLY A 56 -13.37 14.89 22.87
C GLY A 56 -14.58 14.01 23.16
N LEU A 57 -14.53 13.22 24.22
CA LEU A 57 -15.65 12.42 24.70
C LEU A 57 -16.25 13.09 25.95
N PRO A 58 -17.52 13.54 25.90
CA PRO A 58 -18.19 14.05 27.08
C PRO A 58 -18.52 12.88 28.02
N MET A 59 -18.17 13.01 29.30
CA MET A 59 -18.55 12.05 30.33
C MET A 59 -19.60 12.66 31.25
N ASP A 60 -20.66 11.91 31.50
CA ASP A 60 -21.74 12.30 32.41
C ASP A 60 -21.40 11.83 33.83
N VAL A 61 -20.78 12.73 34.59
CA VAL A 61 -20.55 12.63 36.04
C VAL A 61 -21.04 13.94 36.66
N ASP A 62 -21.25 13.98 37.99
CA ASP A 62 -21.88 15.11 38.72
C ASP A 62 -21.32 16.52 38.41
N VAL A 63 -20.15 16.60 37.75
CA VAL A 63 -19.62 17.79 37.08
C VAL A 63 -19.26 17.45 35.63
N SER A 64 -19.86 18.14 34.66
CA SER A 64 -19.62 17.92 33.23
C SER A 64 -18.12 18.02 32.90
N THR A 65 -17.49 16.88 32.66
CA THR A 65 -16.05 16.78 32.38
C THR A 65 -15.84 16.15 31.01
N ILE A 66 -15.02 16.78 30.17
CA ILE A 66 -14.70 16.31 28.82
C ILE A 66 -13.28 15.78 28.84
N ILE A 67 -13.11 14.50 28.50
CA ILE A 67 -11.78 13.92 28.29
C ILE A 67 -11.49 13.95 26.80
N GLY A 68 -10.32 14.48 26.43
CA GLY A 68 -9.93 14.63 25.03
C GLY A 68 -8.57 14.01 24.71
N TYR A 69 -8.48 13.42 23.54
CA TYR A 69 -7.23 12.95 22.92
C TYR A 69 -6.86 13.87 21.76
N VAL A 70 -5.59 14.24 21.65
CA VAL A 70 -5.09 15.09 20.56
C VAL A 70 -3.89 14.42 19.90
N VAL A 71 -4.03 14.11 18.62
CA VAL A 71 -2.98 13.56 17.76
C VAL A 71 -2.45 14.67 16.87
N LYS A 72 -1.12 14.83 16.83
CA LYS A 72 -0.43 15.86 16.03
C LYS A 72 0.52 15.22 15.04
N PHE A 73 0.21 15.31 13.75
CA PHE A 73 1.10 14.91 12.67
C PHE A 73 1.87 16.13 12.18
N ASN A 74 3.19 16.11 12.28
CA ASN A 74 4.07 17.18 11.80
C ASN A 74 4.84 16.69 10.57
N TYR A 75 4.63 17.34 9.43
CA TYR A 75 5.32 17.02 8.18
C TYR A 75 6.27 18.17 7.82
N ALA A 76 7.57 17.89 7.81
CA ALA A 76 8.57 18.85 7.32
C ALA A 76 8.45 19.00 5.80
N LEU A 77 8.33 20.23 5.33
CA LEU A 77 8.19 20.51 3.91
C LEU A 77 9.56 20.60 3.24
N PRO A 78 9.73 20.05 2.03
CA PRO A 78 10.98 20.18 1.30
C PRO A 78 11.19 21.63 0.86
N TYR A 79 12.26 22.25 1.33
CA TYR A 79 12.67 23.61 0.97
C TYR A 79 13.69 23.64 -0.18
N ASN A 80 14.05 22.48 -0.73
CA ASN A 80 15.03 22.37 -1.80
C ASN A 80 14.48 21.50 -2.95
N ALA A 81 14.62 22.01 -4.17
CA ALA A 81 14.17 21.40 -5.42
C ALA A 81 14.76 20.00 -5.69
N SER A 82 16.02 19.77 -5.28
CA SER A 82 16.70 18.49 -5.45
C SER A 82 15.98 17.33 -4.74
N TYR A 83 15.22 17.61 -3.68
CA TYR A 83 14.42 16.59 -2.96
C TYR A 83 13.25 16.04 -3.77
N LEU A 84 12.84 16.72 -4.86
CA LEU A 84 11.70 16.33 -5.67
C LEU A 84 12.10 15.81 -7.05
N THR A 85 13.31 16.13 -7.50
CA THR A 85 13.83 15.71 -8.81
C THR A 85 14.61 14.41 -8.75
N ASP A 86 15.12 14.00 -7.58
CA ASP A 86 15.89 12.77 -7.42
C ASP A 86 15.09 11.70 -6.65
N PRO A 87 14.44 10.75 -7.36
CA PRO A 87 13.59 9.74 -6.74
C PRO A 87 14.37 8.74 -5.86
N TYR A 88 15.65 8.50 -6.16
CA TYR A 88 16.48 7.52 -5.45
C TYR A 88 16.79 7.99 -4.01
N VAL A 89 17.15 9.27 -3.88
CA VAL A 89 17.50 9.91 -2.60
C VAL A 89 16.29 10.06 -1.65
N ARG A 90 15.06 10.00 -2.17
CA ARG A 90 13.83 10.06 -1.37
C ARG A 90 13.52 8.73 -0.68
N TYR A 91 13.75 7.61 -1.38
CA TYR A 91 13.52 6.28 -0.85
C TYR A 91 14.47 5.97 0.31
N GLU A 92 15.78 6.21 0.15
CA GLU A 92 16.78 5.91 1.18
C GLU A 92 16.50 6.59 2.53
N ARG A 93 16.06 7.86 2.54
CA ARG A 93 15.74 8.57 3.80
C ARG A 93 14.45 8.12 4.48
N SER A 94 13.47 7.64 3.72
CA SER A 94 12.21 7.12 4.32
C SER A 94 12.44 5.80 5.06
N ILE A 95 13.39 5.00 4.57
CA ILE A 95 13.83 3.74 5.20
C ILE A 95 14.63 4.03 6.48
N ASP A 96 15.55 5.00 6.43
CA ASP A 96 16.40 5.37 7.57
C ASP A 96 15.60 5.92 8.78
N GLY A 97 14.46 6.58 8.51
CA GLY A 97 13.52 7.01 9.56
C GLY A 97 12.82 5.86 10.28
N PHE A 98 12.50 4.78 9.56
CA PHE A 98 11.86 3.58 10.12
C PHE A 98 12.86 2.67 10.86
N GLN A 99 14.11 2.62 10.39
CA GLN A 99 15.23 1.92 11.04
C GLN A 99 15.44 2.35 12.50
N LYS A 100 15.18 3.63 12.80
CA LYS A 100 15.41 4.21 14.13
C LYS A 100 14.37 3.81 15.18
N GLU A 101 13.18 3.37 14.77
CA GLU A 101 12.11 2.94 15.69
C GLU A 101 12.20 1.44 16.04
N ILE A 102 12.85 0.62 15.21
CA ILE A 102 12.91 -0.85 15.39
C ILE A 102 14.17 -1.30 16.17
N SER A 103 15.18 -0.44 16.29
CA SER A 103 16.52 -0.82 16.79
C SER A 103 16.62 -1.14 18.28
N GLU A 104 15.53 -1.12 19.07
CA GLU A 104 15.58 -1.42 20.51
C GLU A 104 15.18 -2.86 20.90
N GLU A 105 14.57 -3.69 20.03
CA GLU A 105 13.91 -4.92 20.54
C GLU A 105 14.24 -6.29 19.91
N SER A 106 15.06 -6.46 18.88
CA SER A 106 15.33 -7.83 18.38
C SER A 106 16.76 -8.11 17.92
N ASN A 107 17.48 -8.83 18.77
CA ASN A 107 18.77 -9.44 18.51
C ASN A 107 18.55 -10.89 18.04
N GLN A 108 18.16 -11.10 16.77
CA GLN A 108 18.25 -12.37 16.05
C GLN A 108 17.89 -12.19 14.56
N GLN A 109 18.81 -12.63 13.69
CA GLN A 109 18.80 -12.56 12.22
C GLN A 109 18.48 -11.20 11.59
N GLY A 110 19.54 -10.44 11.31
CA GLY A 110 19.46 -9.23 10.49
C GLY A 110 18.99 -9.53 9.07
N SER A 111 17.72 -9.23 8.79
CA SER A 111 17.34 -8.73 7.47
C SER A 111 17.80 -7.27 7.42
N SER A 112 18.85 -7.02 6.64
CA SER A 112 19.14 -5.69 6.12
C SER A 112 17.83 -5.08 5.63
N LEU A 113 17.30 -4.08 6.33
CA LEU A 113 16.23 -3.24 5.80
C LEU A 113 16.84 -2.26 4.79
N GLY A 114 17.55 -2.80 3.80
CA GLY A 114 17.64 -2.19 2.49
C GLY A 114 16.24 -2.15 1.89
N SER A 115 16.07 -1.41 0.80
CA SER A 115 14.84 -1.41 0.00
C SER A 115 14.16 -2.78 0.00
N ILE A 116 12.91 -2.86 0.49
CA ILE A 116 12.12 -4.10 0.45
C ILE A 116 12.16 -4.59 -1.00
N SER A 117 12.81 -5.73 -1.22
CA SER A 117 12.96 -6.32 -2.55
C SER A 117 11.64 -6.97 -2.97
N ARG A 118 11.43 -7.22 -4.26
CA ARG A 118 10.26 -7.98 -4.70
C ARG A 118 10.26 -9.39 -4.08
N TRP A 119 11.45 -9.96 -3.89
CA TRP A 119 11.61 -11.26 -3.26
C TRP A 119 11.11 -11.27 -1.80
N ASP A 120 11.30 -10.18 -1.06
CA ASP A 120 10.74 -10.04 0.30
C ASP A 120 9.21 -10.05 0.27
N ILE A 121 8.61 -9.33 -0.68
CA ILE A 121 7.15 -9.28 -0.86
C ILE A 121 6.62 -10.67 -1.20
N TYR A 122 7.29 -11.40 -2.09
CA TYR A 122 6.90 -12.76 -2.46
C TYR A 122 7.00 -13.73 -1.28
N ARG A 123 8.03 -13.64 -0.44
CA ARG A 123 8.11 -14.41 0.81
C ARG A 123 6.96 -14.10 1.77
N MET A 124 6.57 -12.84 1.89
CA MET A 124 5.42 -12.45 2.73
C MET A 124 4.10 -13.00 2.18
N ILE A 125 3.93 -12.97 0.85
CA ILE A 125 2.74 -13.52 0.19
C ILE A 125 2.72 -15.03 0.34
N GLU A 126 3.83 -15.72 0.09
CA GLU A 126 3.97 -17.18 0.28
C GLU A 126 3.53 -17.59 1.68
N SER A 127 4.06 -16.93 2.72
CA SER A 127 3.66 -17.19 4.11
C SER A 127 2.19 -16.89 4.39
N SER A 128 1.59 -15.92 3.70
CA SER A 128 0.15 -15.63 3.83
C SER A 128 -0.71 -16.69 3.13
N LEU A 129 -0.20 -17.26 2.04
CA LEU A 129 -0.88 -18.27 1.22
C LEU A 129 -0.69 -19.70 1.73
N ASP A 130 0.21 -19.94 2.67
CA ASP A 130 0.38 -21.24 3.34
C ASP A 130 -0.92 -21.74 4.01
N ALA A 131 -1.82 -20.82 4.39
CA ALA A 131 -3.13 -21.20 4.92
C ALA A 131 -4.05 -21.88 3.87
N LEU A 132 -3.77 -21.70 2.57
CA LEU A 132 -4.59 -22.17 1.45
C LEU A 132 -3.99 -23.42 0.76
N GLY A 133 -2.85 -23.90 1.24
CA GLY A 133 -2.13 -25.06 0.70
C GLY A 133 -0.62 -24.91 0.82
N SER A 134 0.12 -25.34 -0.20
CA SER A 134 1.53 -24.96 -0.34
C SER A 134 1.58 -23.49 -0.76
N GLY A 135 1.96 -22.58 0.14
CA GLY A 135 1.98 -21.14 -0.13
C GLY A 135 2.80 -20.80 -1.38
N ARG A 136 3.88 -21.56 -1.61
CA ARG A 136 4.72 -21.48 -2.81
C ARG A 136 3.94 -21.81 -4.08
N SER A 137 3.26 -22.96 -4.08
CA SER A 137 2.48 -23.42 -5.23
C SER A 137 1.33 -22.46 -5.52
N CYS A 138 0.70 -21.89 -4.50
CA CYS A 138 -0.32 -20.85 -4.64
C CYS A 138 0.22 -19.54 -5.20
N LEU A 139 1.39 -19.08 -4.75
CA LEU A 139 2.03 -17.88 -5.31
C LEU A 139 2.43 -18.08 -6.78
N LEU A 140 3.00 -19.24 -7.13
CA LEU A 140 3.33 -19.57 -8.53
C LEU A 140 2.10 -19.60 -9.42
N ARG A 141 0.99 -20.16 -8.92
CA ARG A 141 -0.31 -20.13 -9.62
C ARG A 141 -0.80 -18.71 -9.84
N LEU A 142 -0.76 -17.89 -8.79
CA LEU A 142 -1.17 -16.49 -8.83
C LEU A 142 -0.37 -15.68 -9.85
N ILE A 143 0.96 -15.87 -9.91
CA ILE A 143 1.84 -15.22 -10.89
C ILE A 143 1.52 -15.69 -12.32
N CYS A 144 1.31 -17.00 -12.52
CA CYS A 144 0.96 -17.57 -13.82
C CYS A 144 -0.38 -17.02 -14.34
N GLU A 145 -1.41 -17.02 -13.50
CA GLU A 145 -2.74 -16.51 -13.85
C GLU A 145 -2.71 -15.00 -14.07
N ALA A 146 -2.01 -14.24 -13.22
CA ALA A 146 -1.82 -12.81 -13.42
C ALA A 146 -1.12 -12.50 -14.75
N ALA A 147 -0.12 -13.28 -15.16
CA ALA A 147 0.58 -13.09 -16.42
C ALA A 147 -0.25 -13.48 -17.66
N ALA A 148 -1.30 -14.30 -17.48
CA ALA A 148 -2.24 -14.70 -18.52
C ALA A 148 -3.32 -13.64 -18.80
N LEU A 149 -3.56 -12.70 -17.89
CA LEU A 149 -4.65 -11.72 -17.98
C LEU A 149 -4.30 -10.54 -18.90
N PRO A 150 -5.15 -10.19 -19.89
CA PRO A 150 -4.97 -8.99 -20.69
C PRO A 150 -5.51 -7.74 -19.95
N PHE A 151 -4.64 -7.02 -19.24
CA PHE A 151 -5.00 -5.80 -18.48
C PHE A 151 -5.42 -4.59 -19.33
N SER A 152 -5.31 -4.67 -20.65
CA SER A 152 -5.60 -3.56 -21.58
C SER A 152 -7.08 -3.15 -21.64
N LYS A 153 -7.99 -3.92 -21.04
CA LYS A 153 -9.43 -3.73 -21.20
C LYS A 153 -10.06 -2.82 -20.13
N TYR A 154 -9.35 -2.54 -19.02
CA TYR A 154 -9.96 -1.86 -17.87
C TYR A 154 -9.18 -0.62 -17.41
N PRO A 155 -9.82 0.56 -17.32
CA PRO A 155 -9.18 1.80 -16.86
C PRO A 155 -8.94 1.85 -15.34
N ALA A 156 -9.21 0.76 -14.60
CA ALA A 156 -9.03 0.70 -13.16
C ALA A 156 -7.55 0.54 -12.75
N ILE A 157 -7.18 1.20 -11.66
CA ILE A 157 -5.82 1.23 -11.12
C ILE A 157 -5.46 -0.08 -10.41
N SER A 158 -6.41 -0.71 -9.71
CA SER A 158 -6.19 -1.95 -8.96
C SER A 158 -5.64 -3.12 -9.79
N PRO A 159 -6.22 -3.50 -10.94
CA PRO A 159 -5.71 -4.64 -11.70
C PRO A 159 -4.33 -4.36 -12.31
N HIS A 160 -4.04 -3.11 -12.68
CA HIS A 160 -2.71 -2.69 -13.15
C HIS A 160 -1.65 -2.78 -12.05
N LEU A 161 -1.99 -2.42 -10.81
CA LEU A 161 -1.09 -2.53 -9.66
C LEU A 161 -0.77 -3.99 -9.35
N ILE A 162 -1.78 -4.86 -9.38
CA ILE A 162 -1.62 -6.30 -9.13
C ILE A 162 -0.74 -6.92 -10.21
N HIS A 163 -0.97 -6.59 -11.49
CA HIS A 163 -0.10 -7.03 -12.57
C HIS A 163 1.35 -6.56 -12.38
N LEU A 164 1.56 -5.30 -11.98
CA LEU A 164 2.90 -4.78 -11.71
C LEU A 164 3.58 -5.53 -10.56
N LEU A 165 2.84 -5.84 -9.51
CA LEU A 165 3.36 -6.53 -8.34
C LEU A 165 3.69 -8.00 -8.63
N LEU A 166 2.84 -8.69 -9.40
CA LEU A 166 2.96 -10.12 -9.73
C LEU A 166 3.71 -10.42 -11.02
N THR A 167 4.29 -9.40 -11.67
CA THR A 167 5.14 -9.58 -12.86
C THR A 167 6.61 -9.47 -12.45
N PRO A 168 7.32 -10.60 -12.19
CA PRO A 168 8.71 -10.57 -11.77
C PRO A 168 9.63 -9.90 -12.79
N SER A 169 9.32 -9.93 -14.09
CA SER A 169 10.09 -9.21 -15.11
C SER A 169 9.97 -7.67 -15.09
N SER A 170 9.14 -7.09 -14.21
CA SER A 170 8.87 -5.64 -14.22
C SER A 170 9.92 -4.79 -13.48
N THR A 171 10.75 -5.39 -12.63
CA THR A 171 11.93 -4.74 -12.04
C THR A 171 13.19 -5.51 -12.42
N PRO A 172 14.30 -4.81 -12.71
CA PRO A 172 15.59 -5.44 -12.92
C PRO A 172 16.22 -5.80 -11.57
N GLU A 173 15.81 -6.92 -10.99
CA GLU A 173 16.41 -7.51 -9.79
C GLU A 173 17.26 -8.73 -10.18
N SER A 174 18.42 -8.90 -9.53
CA SER A 174 19.27 -10.07 -9.74
C SER A 174 18.65 -11.28 -9.05
N TYR A 175 18.69 -12.44 -9.69
CA TYR A 175 18.29 -13.71 -9.09
C TYR A 175 19.42 -14.21 -8.18
N GLU A 176 19.22 -14.14 -6.88
CA GLU A 176 20.16 -14.64 -5.88
C GLU A 176 19.87 -16.11 -5.54
N ASN A 177 18.60 -16.52 -5.62
CA ASN A 177 18.14 -17.86 -5.24
C ASN A 177 17.49 -18.62 -6.41
N PRO A 178 17.55 -19.97 -6.42
CA PRO A 178 16.87 -20.78 -7.44
C PRO A 178 15.34 -20.62 -7.40
N GLU A 179 14.78 -20.31 -6.24
CA GLU A 179 13.34 -20.09 -6.05
C GLU A 179 12.84 -18.86 -6.81
N GLU A 180 13.69 -17.84 -6.93
CA GLU A 180 13.39 -16.61 -7.64
C GLU A 180 13.27 -16.84 -9.16
N GLN A 181 13.99 -17.85 -9.67
CA GLN A 181 13.87 -18.29 -11.07
C GLN A 181 12.53 -19.00 -11.34
N GLU A 182 11.95 -19.67 -10.35
CA GLU A 182 10.66 -20.34 -10.49
C GLU A 182 9.52 -19.33 -10.70
N TYR A 183 9.57 -18.19 -10.01
CA TYR A 183 8.60 -17.10 -10.22
C TYR A 183 8.64 -16.56 -11.65
N HIS A 184 9.84 -16.40 -12.22
CA HIS A 184 9.99 -15.98 -13.61
C HIS A 184 9.52 -17.06 -14.60
N ALA A 185 9.76 -18.33 -14.30
CA ALA A 185 9.25 -19.44 -15.09
C ALA A 185 7.70 -19.46 -15.10
N ALA A 186 7.06 -19.23 -13.95
CA ALA A 186 5.61 -19.14 -13.84
C ALA A 186 5.02 -18.00 -14.68
N GLU A 187 5.66 -16.82 -14.66
CA GLU A 187 5.28 -15.68 -15.51
C GLU A 187 5.33 -16.03 -17.01
N LEU A 188 6.43 -16.66 -17.45
CA LEU A 188 6.59 -17.07 -18.84
C LEU A 188 5.57 -18.12 -19.28
N LEU A 189 5.17 -19.01 -18.37
CA LEU A 189 4.13 -20.01 -18.63
C LEU A 189 2.76 -19.36 -18.81
N GLY A 190 2.38 -18.42 -17.93
CA GLY A 190 1.12 -17.68 -18.04
C GLY A 190 0.99 -16.92 -19.37
N ARG A 191 2.11 -16.32 -19.84
CA ARG A 191 2.15 -15.64 -21.14
C ARG A 191 2.04 -16.56 -22.35
N LYS A 192 2.57 -17.79 -22.27
CA LYS A 192 2.62 -18.72 -23.40
C LYS A 192 1.39 -19.61 -23.49
N ILE A 193 0.93 -20.11 -22.35
CA ILE A 193 -0.12 -21.13 -22.25
C ILE A 193 -1.02 -20.80 -21.04
N PRO A 194 -1.96 -19.85 -21.18
CA PRO A 194 -2.77 -19.37 -20.07
C PRO A 194 -3.63 -20.47 -19.42
N GLU A 195 -4.10 -21.43 -20.20
CA GLU A 195 -4.93 -22.55 -19.71
C GLU A 195 -4.15 -23.59 -18.87
N ALA A 196 -2.82 -23.55 -18.90
CA ALA A 196 -1.99 -24.54 -18.20
C ALA A 196 -1.79 -24.23 -16.71
N CYS A 197 -2.02 -22.99 -16.25
CA CYS A 197 -1.74 -22.58 -14.87
C CYS A 197 -2.51 -23.43 -13.84
N ASN A 198 -3.82 -23.64 -14.07
CA ASN A 198 -4.67 -24.47 -13.21
C ASN A 198 -4.22 -25.93 -13.15
N HIS A 199 -3.76 -26.48 -14.28
CA HIS A 199 -3.34 -27.87 -14.38
C HIS A 199 -1.95 -28.11 -13.79
N LEU A 200 -1.08 -27.11 -13.78
CA LEU A 200 0.29 -27.22 -13.31
C LEU A 200 0.39 -27.00 -11.78
N PHE A 201 -0.44 -26.12 -11.22
CA PHE A 201 -0.40 -25.76 -9.80
C PHE A 201 -1.63 -26.25 -9.01
N LYS A 202 -1.96 -27.53 -9.14
CA LYS A 202 -3.15 -28.16 -8.51
C LYS A 202 -3.11 -28.22 -6.99
N GLU A 203 -1.93 -28.04 -6.40
CA GLU A 203 -1.74 -28.01 -4.94
C GLU A 203 -2.38 -26.77 -4.30
N CYS A 204 -2.62 -25.72 -5.10
CA CYS A 204 -3.39 -24.57 -4.66
C CYS A 204 -4.87 -24.77 -4.99
N SER A 205 -5.72 -24.84 -3.97
CA SER A 205 -7.15 -25.11 -4.13
C SER A 205 -7.98 -23.88 -4.52
N GLU A 206 -7.56 -22.70 -4.07
CA GLU A 206 -8.28 -21.43 -4.23
C GLU A 206 -7.68 -20.55 -5.34
N ASN A 207 -8.54 -19.90 -6.12
CA ASN A 207 -8.14 -18.91 -7.12
C ASN A 207 -8.09 -17.52 -6.48
N ILE A 208 -6.98 -17.17 -5.86
CA ILE A 208 -6.84 -15.87 -5.18
C ILE A 208 -6.99 -14.70 -6.16
N ILE A 209 -6.59 -14.89 -7.43
CA ILE A 209 -6.68 -13.85 -8.46
C ILE A 209 -8.13 -13.45 -8.72
N ASP A 210 -9.08 -14.40 -8.62
CA ASP A 210 -10.49 -14.18 -8.93
C ASP A 210 -11.13 -13.17 -7.96
N TYR A 211 -10.72 -13.14 -6.69
CA TYR A 211 -11.20 -12.14 -5.72
C TYR A 211 -10.86 -10.69 -6.12
N PHE A 212 -9.81 -10.50 -6.92
CA PHE A 212 -9.41 -9.17 -7.38
C PHE A 212 -9.95 -8.86 -8.79
N THR A 213 -10.31 -9.89 -9.56
CA THR A 213 -10.86 -9.76 -10.91
C THR A 213 -12.39 -9.93 -10.95
N ASP A 214 -13.06 -10.36 -9.88
CA ASP A 214 -14.53 -10.57 -9.80
C ASP A 214 -15.36 -9.29 -9.92
N ILE A 215 -14.73 -8.13 -10.09
CA ILE A 215 -15.40 -6.90 -10.54
C ILE A 215 -15.58 -6.90 -12.09
N VAL A 216 -15.31 -8.03 -12.76
CA VAL A 216 -15.28 -8.17 -14.23
C VAL A 216 -16.47 -8.99 -14.78
N ASN A 217 -17.58 -9.10 -14.04
CA ASN A 217 -18.85 -9.55 -14.62
C ASN A 217 -20.03 -8.71 -14.08
N ASP A 218 -20.19 -7.52 -14.66
CA ASP A 218 -21.49 -7.02 -15.16
C ASP A 218 -21.26 -5.97 -16.27
#